data_AF-A0A2E9IKR7-F1
#
_entry.id   AF-A0A2E9IKR7-F1
#
_cell.length_a   1.000
_cell.length_b   1.000
_cell.length_c   1.000
_cell.angle_alpha   90.00
_cell.angle_beta   90.00
_cell.angle_gamma   90.00
#
_symmetry.space_group_name_H-M   'P 1'
#
loop_
_entity.id
_entity.type
_entity.pdbx_description
1 polymer ?
#
loop_
_entity_poly.entity_id
_entity_poly.type
_entity_poly.pdbx_seq_one_letter_code
_entity_poly.pdbx_strand_id
1 'polypeptide(L)'
;NEYAQEAIHVAFVLSIGKLGFVLLLGIFLPLFMATGLIRDEMSSGTMHFLIAKPISRTEIFLYRVLGYLGIVWPYIIALGLLGALITGFLGPSDGFFRFQDLGVWLSIIFATMLATLVYGMLFNALGVLWKYGIILDIPFAAWELGMALLSMGAPETTLLRFSVIGWALMIIDSAAMFVWPNLDLFIAMGNWGGNGDGGWLGDSSLEGSNALAFAASKPGLGLSAFWSLTVSSLVLLFQAVMLWFIGGALFKGKEIQ
;
A
#
# COMPACT_ATOMS: atom_id res chain seq x y z
N ASN A 1 -32.69 2.13 -1.83
CA ASN A 1 -31.87 1.02 -1.28
C ASN A 1 -30.75 0.59 -2.22
N GLU A 2 -30.94 0.59 -3.54
CA GLU A 2 -29.87 0.23 -4.50
C GLU A 2 -28.64 1.12 -4.39
N TYR A 3 -28.82 2.45 -4.26
CA TYR A 3 -27.70 3.38 -4.02
C TYR A 3 -26.89 3.01 -2.77
N ALA A 4 -27.56 2.76 -1.64
CA ALA A 4 -26.89 2.47 -0.38
C ALA A 4 -26.07 1.17 -0.46
N GLN A 5 -26.61 0.14 -1.11
CA GLN A 5 -25.91 -1.12 -1.31
C GLN A 5 -24.67 -0.96 -2.20
N GLU A 6 -24.79 -0.21 -3.30
CA GLU A 6 -23.68 0.08 -4.21
C GLU A 6 -22.61 0.95 -3.54
N ALA A 7 -23.01 1.99 -2.81
CA ALA A 7 -22.10 2.87 -2.08
C ALA A 7 -21.34 2.12 -0.98
N ILE A 8 -22.02 1.25 -0.22
CA ILE A 8 -21.39 0.41 0.79
C ILE A 8 -20.42 -0.58 0.15
N HIS A 9 -20.78 -1.19 -0.99
CA HIS A 9 -19.91 -2.12 -1.70
C HIS A 9 -18.62 -1.45 -2.21
N VAL A 10 -18.75 -0.32 -2.90
CA VAL A 10 -17.58 0.44 -3.40
C VAL A 10 -16.72 0.97 -2.26
N ALA A 11 -17.34 1.48 -1.19
CA ALA A 11 -16.64 1.90 0.01
C ALA A 11 -15.91 0.74 0.69
N PHE A 12 -16.52 -0.44 0.73
CA PHE A 12 -15.90 -1.65 1.28
C PHE A 12 -14.66 -2.05 0.48
N VAL A 13 -14.75 -2.14 -0.85
CA VAL A 13 -13.62 -2.52 -1.72
C VAL A 13 -12.46 -1.54 -1.58
N LEU A 14 -12.74 -0.22 -1.56
CA LEU A 14 -11.69 0.78 -1.37
C LEU A 14 -11.10 0.75 0.03
N SER A 15 -11.92 0.62 1.07
CA SER A 15 -11.45 0.59 2.46
C SER A 15 -10.61 -0.66 2.75
N ILE A 16 -11.07 -1.84 2.32
CA ILE A 16 -10.31 -3.09 2.51
C ILE A 16 -9.03 -3.09 1.67
N GLY A 17 -9.06 -2.51 0.47
CA GLY A 17 -7.88 -2.37 -0.37
C GLY A 17 -6.83 -1.45 0.25
N LYS A 18 -7.23 -0.26 0.68
CA LYS A 18 -6.31 0.75 1.23
C LYS A 18 -5.81 0.38 2.62
N LEU A 19 -6.71 0.12 3.57
CA LEU A 19 -6.35 -0.12 4.97
C LEU A 19 -5.96 -1.58 5.22
N GLY A 20 -6.67 -2.53 4.61
CA GLY A 20 -6.39 -3.96 4.80
C GLY A 20 -5.16 -4.40 4.01
N PHE A 21 -5.19 -4.27 2.69
CA PHE A 21 -4.11 -4.76 1.85
C PHE A 21 -2.88 -3.84 1.91
N VAL A 22 -3.02 -2.58 1.53
CA VAL A 22 -1.83 -1.72 1.37
C VAL A 22 -1.21 -1.34 2.71
N LEU A 23 -1.99 -0.95 3.71
CA LEU A 23 -1.46 -0.60 5.03
C LEU A 23 -1.08 -1.83 5.86
N LEU A 24 -2.02 -2.74 6.15
CA LEU A 24 -1.71 -3.87 7.04
C LEU A 24 -0.74 -4.85 6.38
N LEU A 25 -1.06 -5.39 5.20
CA LEU A 25 -0.16 -6.36 4.56
C LEU A 25 1.13 -5.69 4.07
N GLY A 26 1.05 -4.45 3.57
CA GLY A 26 2.22 -3.72 3.08
C GLY A 26 3.28 -3.45 4.15
N ILE A 27 2.89 -3.14 5.39
CA ILE A 27 3.83 -2.81 6.47
C ILE A 27 4.14 -4.02 7.35
N PHE A 28 3.12 -4.74 7.82
CA PHE A 28 3.32 -5.78 8.85
C PHE A 28 4.01 -7.04 8.30
N LEU A 29 3.72 -7.46 7.05
CA LEU A 29 4.39 -8.63 6.48
C LEU A 29 5.91 -8.42 6.36
N PRO A 30 6.41 -7.33 5.74
CA PRO A 30 7.85 -7.09 5.72
C PRO A 30 8.42 -6.88 7.11
N LEU A 31 7.70 -6.22 8.03
CA LEU A 31 8.18 -6.02 9.40
C LEU A 31 8.41 -7.37 10.12
N PHE A 32 7.44 -8.28 10.13
CA PHE A 32 7.59 -9.57 10.84
C PHE A 32 8.60 -10.50 10.17
N MET A 33 8.66 -10.54 8.84
CA MET A 33 9.58 -11.42 8.13
C MET A 33 11.02 -10.89 8.12
N ALA A 34 11.23 -9.58 7.96
CA ALA A 34 12.55 -8.97 8.03
C ALA A 34 13.16 -9.12 9.43
N THR A 35 12.35 -8.91 10.47
CA THR A 35 12.83 -9.03 11.86
C THR A 35 13.13 -10.47 12.28
N GLY A 36 12.44 -11.47 11.74
CA GLY A 36 12.74 -12.89 11.98
C GLY A 36 13.99 -13.37 11.24
N LEU A 37 14.05 -13.19 9.92
CA LEU A 37 15.13 -13.77 9.09
C LEU A 37 16.49 -13.08 9.29
N ILE A 38 16.52 -11.76 9.46
CA ILE A 38 17.78 -11.00 9.49
C ILE A 38 18.42 -11.01 10.88
N ARG A 39 17.60 -10.95 11.94
CA ARG A 39 18.08 -10.97 13.32
C ARG A 39 18.76 -12.29 13.65
N ASP A 40 18.17 -13.41 13.24
CA ASP A 40 18.70 -14.73 13.58
C ASP A 40 20.03 -14.99 12.86
N GLU A 41 20.20 -14.56 11.60
CA GLU A 41 21.50 -14.64 10.90
C GLU A 41 22.57 -13.69 11.49
N MET A 42 22.21 -12.45 11.85
CA MET A 42 23.18 -11.54 12.49
C MET A 42 23.58 -12.00 13.90
N SER A 43 22.64 -12.58 14.64
CA SER A 43 22.89 -13.13 15.97
C SER A 43 23.66 -14.45 15.92
N SER A 44 23.54 -15.23 14.85
CA SER A 44 24.18 -16.53 14.69
C SER A 44 25.62 -16.47 14.17
N GLY A 45 26.14 -15.29 13.80
CA GLY A 45 27.53 -15.13 13.33
C GLY A 45 27.84 -15.80 11.98
N THR A 46 26.83 -16.33 11.27
CA THR A 46 26.99 -17.02 9.99
C THR A 46 27.37 -16.09 8.83
N MET A 47 27.28 -14.77 9.05
CA MET A 47 27.69 -13.75 8.07
C MET A 47 29.18 -13.86 7.69
N HIS A 48 30.05 -14.30 8.62
CA HIS A 48 31.47 -14.51 8.36
C HIS A 48 31.76 -15.57 7.30
N PHE A 49 30.89 -16.58 7.16
CA PHE A 49 31.06 -17.62 6.14
C PHE A 49 30.59 -17.19 4.75
N LEU A 50 29.68 -16.22 4.66
CA LEU A 50 29.20 -15.66 3.39
C LEU A 50 30.18 -14.64 2.80
N ILE A 51 30.92 -13.91 3.65
CA ILE A 51 31.93 -12.92 3.22
C ILE A 51 33.17 -13.59 2.59
N ALA A 52 33.41 -14.88 2.89
CA ALA A 52 34.55 -15.62 2.33
C ALA A 52 34.43 -15.92 0.83
N LYS A 53 33.23 -15.77 0.24
CA LYS A 53 33.00 -16.00 -1.20
C LYS A 53 33.08 -14.67 -1.96
N PRO A 54 33.71 -14.61 -3.16
CA PRO A 54 33.81 -13.38 -3.94
C PRO A 54 32.47 -13.07 -4.63
N ILE A 55 31.45 -12.70 -3.86
CA ILE A 55 30.15 -12.21 -4.31
C ILE A 55 30.03 -10.74 -3.91
N SER A 56 29.45 -9.91 -4.78
CA SER A 56 29.27 -8.50 -4.46
C SER A 56 28.26 -8.36 -3.32
N ARG A 57 28.59 -7.57 -2.29
CA ARG A 57 27.80 -7.49 -1.05
C ARG A 57 26.38 -6.95 -1.29
N THR A 58 26.23 -6.13 -2.32
CA THR A 58 24.95 -5.61 -2.83
C THR A 58 24.07 -6.71 -3.42
N GLU A 59 24.65 -7.77 -4.00
CA GLU A 59 23.91 -8.94 -4.48
C GLU A 59 23.39 -9.81 -3.34
N ILE A 60 24.16 -9.98 -2.27
CA ILE A 60 23.70 -10.74 -1.08
C ILE A 60 22.45 -10.08 -0.47
N PHE A 61 22.46 -8.75 -0.37
CA PHE A 61 21.29 -7.99 0.07
C PHE A 61 20.10 -8.18 -0.88
N LEU A 62 20.33 -8.12 -2.19
CA LEU A 62 19.28 -8.31 -3.19
C LEU A 62 18.69 -9.72 -3.12
N TYR A 63 19.52 -10.76 -3.01
CA TYR A 63 19.04 -12.15 -2.93
C TYR A 63 18.17 -12.40 -1.70
N ARG A 64 18.48 -11.74 -0.57
CA ARG A 64 17.63 -11.79 0.63
C ARG A 64 16.26 -11.18 0.39
N VAL A 65 16.22 -10.00 -0.22
CA VAL A 65 14.97 -9.33 -0.51
C VAL A 65 14.17 -10.10 -1.56
N LEU A 66 14.82 -10.64 -2.59
CA LEU A 66 14.17 -11.51 -3.58
C LEU A 66 13.61 -12.78 -2.96
N GLY A 67 14.31 -13.41 -2.02
CA GLY A 67 13.79 -14.56 -1.27
C GLY A 67 12.54 -14.22 -0.46
N TYR A 68 12.53 -13.06 0.19
CA TYR A 68 11.35 -12.53 0.90
C TYR A 68 10.18 -12.25 -0.07
N LEU A 69 10.44 -11.54 -1.17
CA LEU A 69 9.40 -11.21 -2.17
C LEU A 69 8.85 -12.45 -2.84
N GLY A 70 9.67 -13.49 -3.03
CA GLY A 70 9.26 -14.78 -3.56
C GLY A 70 8.18 -15.49 -2.72
N ILE A 71 8.10 -15.21 -1.41
CA ILE A 71 7.05 -15.74 -0.53
C ILE A 71 5.88 -14.76 -0.43
N VAL A 72 6.17 -13.47 -0.26
CA VAL A 72 5.14 -12.46 0.02
C VAL A 72 4.29 -12.12 -1.21
N TRP A 73 4.87 -12.05 -2.41
CA TRP A 73 4.10 -11.72 -3.61
C TRP A 73 3.06 -12.79 -3.95
N PRO A 74 3.38 -14.10 -3.98
CA PRO A 74 2.36 -15.13 -4.17
C PRO A 74 1.26 -15.09 -3.10
N TYR A 75 1.61 -14.79 -1.85
CA TYR A 75 0.64 -14.65 -0.77
C TYR A 75 -0.33 -13.49 -1.00
N ILE A 76 0.18 -12.31 -1.36
CA ILE A 76 -0.65 -11.13 -1.67
C ILE A 76 -1.52 -11.38 -2.90
N ILE A 77 -0.96 -11.98 -3.95
CA ILE A 77 -1.71 -12.30 -5.17
C ILE A 77 -2.85 -13.27 -4.86
N ALA A 78 -2.58 -14.35 -4.11
CA ALA A 78 -3.60 -15.31 -3.73
C ALA A 78 -4.72 -14.66 -2.90
N LEU A 79 -4.39 -13.87 -1.88
CA LEU A 79 -5.38 -13.18 -1.07
C LEU A 79 -6.16 -12.14 -1.86
N GLY A 80 -5.50 -11.38 -2.74
CA GLY A 80 -6.15 -10.37 -3.57
C GLY A 80 -7.10 -10.98 -4.59
N LEU A 81 -6.74 -12.11 -5.19
CA LEU A 81 -7.62 -12.85 -6.09
C LEU A 81 -8.82 -13.45 -5.35
N LEU A 82 -8.63 -13.98 -4.13
CA LEU A 82 -9.74 -14.43 -3.30
C LEU A 82 -10.68 -13.28 -2.93
N GLY A 83 -10.13 -12.11 -2.56
CA GLY A 83 -10.90 -10.90 -2.32
C GLY A 83 -11.69 -10.45 -3.54
N ALA A 84 -11.07 -10.48 -4.72
CA ALA A 84 -11.71 -10.16 -6.00
C ALA A 84 -12.85 -11.12 -6.35
N LEU A 85 -12.68 -12.42 -6.07
CA LEU A 85 -13.73 -13.42 -6.30
C LEU A 85 -14.90 -13.20 -5.35
N ILE A 86 -14.64 -13.06 -4.04
CA ILE A 86 -15.69 -12.89 -3.02
C ILE A 86 -16.50 -11.62 -3.32
N THR A 87 -15.83 -10.50 -3.54
CA THR A 87 -16.51 -9.23 -3.82
C THR A 87 -17.18 -9.21 -5.19
N GLY A 88 -16.62 -9.88 -6.20
CA GLY A 88 -17.22 -9.97 -7.52
C GLY A 88 -18.51 -10.80 -7.57
N PHE A 89 -18.70 -11.76 -6.64
CA PHE A 89 -19.94 -12.54 -6.49
C PHE A 89 -20.95 -11.93 -5.52
N LEU A 90 -20.49 -11.23 -4.47
CA LEU A 90 -21.36 -10.64 -3.45
C LEU A 90 -21.79 -9.20 -3.76
N GLY A 91 -21.15 -8.55 -4.73
CA GLY A 91 -21.42 -7.17 -5.10
C GLY A 91 -22.79 -6.98 -5.77
N PRO A 92 -23.48 -5.85 -5.54
CA PRO A 92 -24.66 -5.48 -6.31
C PRO A 92 -24.30 -5.38 -7.79
N SER A 93 -24.90 -6.22 -8.63
CA SER A 93 -24.69 -6.16 -10.08
C SER A 93 -25.90 -6.70 -10.84
N ASP A 94 -26.13 -6.16 -12.04
CA ASP A 94 -27.16 -6.64 -12.97
C ASP A 94 -26.78 -8.00 -13.63
N GLY A 95 -25.59 -8.53 -13.34
CA GLY A 95 -25.05 -9.76 -13.93
C GLY A 95 -24.63 -10.83 -12.91
N PHE A 96 -24.07 -11.94 -13.40
CA PHE A 96 -23.58 -13.04 -12.55
C PHE A 96 -22.23 -12.74 -11.86
N PHE A 97 -21.41 -11.87 -12.47
CA PHE A 97 -20.11 -11.48 -11.92
C PHE A 97 -19.74 -10.05 -12.33
N ARG A 98 -19.23 -9.27 -11.38
CA ARG A 98 -18.85 -7.88 -11.58
C ARG A 98 -17.38 -7.75 -11.99
N PHE A 99 -17.12 -7.80 -13.30
CA PHE A 99 -15.76 -7.72 -13.86
C PHE A 99 -15.06 -6.37 -13.64
N GLN A 100 -15.82 -5.29 -13.41
CA GLN A 100 -15.23 -3.98 -13.16
C GLN A 100 -14.35 -4.00 -11.90
N ASP A 101 -14.83 -4.62 -10.82
CA ASP A 101 -14.13 -4.65 -9.54
C ASP A 101 -12.77 -5.36 -9.63
N LEU A 102 -12.62 -6.27 -10.60
CA LEU A 102 -11.36 -6.97 -10.87
C LEU A 102 -10.23 -6.00 -11.27
N GLY A 103 -10.57 -4.91 -11.96
CA GLY A 103 -9.62 -3.85 -12.31
C GLY A 103 -9.07 -3.14 -11.06
N VAL A 104 -9.94 -2.84 -10.09
CA VAL A 104 -9.54 -2.22 -8.82
C VAL A 104 -8.73 -3.20 -7.99
N TRP A 105 -9.15 -4.47 -7.90
CA TRP A 105 -8.38 -5.49 -7.19
C TRP A 105 -6.98 -5.73 -7.77
N LEU A 106 -6.85 -5.74 -9.10
CA LEU A 106 -5.53 -5.86 -9.73
C LEU A 106 -4.63 -4.66 -9.35
N SER A 107 -5.19 -3.45 -9.28
CA SER A 107 -4.45 -2.27 -8.84
C SER A 107 -4.07 -2.33 -7.37
N ILE A 108 -4.93 -2.85 -6.49
CA ILE A 108 -4.65 -3.06 -5.06
C ILE A 108 -3.50 -4.06 -4.90
N ILE A 109 -3.55 -5.19 -5.61
CA ILE A 109 -2.48 -6.19 -5.60
C ILE A 109 -1.17 -5.54 -6.04
N PHE A 110 -1.18 -4.82 -7.16
CA PHE A 110 0.00 -4.15 -7.71
C PHE A 110 0.58 -3.11 -6.74
N ALA A 111 -0.28 -2.25 -6.16
CA ALA A 111 0.13 -1.26 -5.17
C ALA A 111 0.74 -1.93 -3.92
N THR A 112 0.14 -3.01 -3.44
CA THR A 112 0.63 -3.76 -2.27
C THR A 112 1.97 -4.44 -2.57
N MET A 113 2.17 -4.97 -3.78
CA MET A 113 3.45 -5.57 -4.21
C MET A 113 4.57 -4.53 -4.25
N LEU A 114 4.29 -3.31 -4.75
CA LEU A 114 5.27 -2.22 -4.74
C LEU A 114 5.53 -1.69 -3.32
N ALA A 115 4.50 -1.57 -2.49
CA ALA A 115 4.65 -1.18 -1.08
C ALA A 115 5.54 -2.19 -0.33
N THR A 116 5.26 -3.49 -0.45
CA THR A 116 6.07 -4.54 0.20
C THR A 116 7.50 -4.63 -0.34
N LEU A 117 7.74 -4.27 -1.60
CA LEU A 117 9.09 -4.11 -2.14
C LEU A 117 9.85 -2.97 -1.43
N VAL A 118 9.27 -1.78 -1.35
CA VAL A 118 9.92 -0.62 -0.72
C VAL A 118 10.11 -0.84 0.77
N TYR A 119 9.08 -1.28 1.50
CA TYR A 119 9.19 -1.55 2.94
C TYR A 119 10.11 -2.72 3.25
N GLY A 120 10.09 -3.79 2.45
CA GLY A 120 11.03 -4.90 2.60
C GLY A 120 12.49 -4.45 2.46
N MET A 121 12.77 -3.54 1.52
CA MET A 121 14.10 -2.94 1.36
C MET A 121 14.46 -2.01 2.52
N LEU A 122 13.50 -1.19 2.97
CA LEU A 122 13.69 -0.23 4.05
C LEU A 122 13.99 -0.91 5.39
N PHE A 123 13.16 -1.86 5.81
CA PHE A 123 13.34 -2.55 7.09
C PHE A 123 14.57 -3.46 7.07
N ASN A 124 14.92 -4.05 5.92
CA ASN A 124 16.17 -4.78 5.79
C ASN A 124 17.39 -3.84 5.92
N ALA A 125 17.35 -2.66 5.31
CA ALA A 125 18.42 -1.67 5.44
C ALA A 125 18.56 -1.15 6.90
N LEU A 126 17.45 -0.87 7.59
CA LEU A 126 17.44 -0.43 8.99
C LEU A 126 17.87 -1.53 9.96
N GLY A 127 17.44 -2.77 9.73
CA GLY A 127 17.86 -3.94 10.50
C GLY A 127 19.37 -4.19 10.40
N VAL A 128 19.98 -3.83 9.27
CA VAL A 128 21.43 -3.91 9.09
C VAL A 128 22.14 -2.71 9.72
N LEU A 129 21.55 -1.52 9.76
CA LEU A 129 22.13 -0.32 10.36
C LEU A 129 22.43 -0.52 11.85
N TRP A 130 21.54 -1.16 12.62
CA TRP A 130 21.69 -1.26 14.07
C TRP A 130 21.19 -2.59 14.66
N LYS A 131 21.85 -3.09 15.71
CA LYS A 131 21.44 -4.32 16.44
C LYS A 131 20.03 -4.21 17.04
N TYR A 132 19.54 -2.98 17.23
CA TYR A 132 18.17 -2.65 17.64
C TYR A 132 17.38 -1.90 16.55
N GLY A 133 17.67 -2.12 15.26
CA GLY A 133 17.00 -1.44 14.13
C GLY A 133 15.48 -1.48 14.19
N ILE A 134 14.91 -2.53 14.80
CA ILE A 134 13.48 -2.68 15.11
C ILE A 134 12.89 -1.47 15.85
N ILE A 135 13.66 -0.82 16.72
CA ILE A 135 13.21 0.36 17.47
C ILE A 135 12.99 1.55 16.53
N LEU A 136 13.72 1.65 15.41
CA LEU A 136 13.51 2.69 14.40
C LEU A 136 12.34 2.36 13.46
N ASP A 137 12.05 1.07 13.26
CA ASP A 137 10.93 0.63 12.43
C ASP A 137 9.58 1.01 13.06
N ILE A 138 9.48 1.07 14.39
CA ILE A 138 8.23 1.40 15.11
C ILE A 138 7.78 2.86 14.87
N PRO A 139 8.61 3.90 15.09
CA PRO A 139 8.25 5.28 14.74
C PRO A 139 7.93 5.44 13.25
N PHE A 140 8.63 4.72 12.38
CA PHE A 140 8.36 4.77 10.95
C PHE A 140 7.01 4.14 10.60
N ALA A 141 6.66 2.99 11.19
CA ALA A 141 5.34 2.39 11.04
C ALA A 141 4.23 3.31 11.57
N ALA A 142 4.46 4.00 12.70
CA ALA A 142 3.52 4.98 13.23
C ALA A 142 3.36 6.20 12.31
N TRP A 143 4.44 6.67 11.68
CA TRP A 143 4.39 7.70 10.64
C TRP A 143 3.54 7.26 9.47
N GLU A 144 3.79 6.08 8.92
CA GLU A 144 3.06 5.55 7.77
C GLU A 144 1.57 5.32 8.08
N LEU A 145 1.23 4.92 9.31
CA LEU A 145 -0.16 4.85 9.76
C LEU A 145 -0.84 6.23 9.76
N GLY A 146 -0.16 7.26 10.28
CA GLY A 146 -0.66 8.64 10.26
C GLY A 146 -0.87 9.14 8.83
N MET A 147 0.04 8.82 7.92
CA MET A 147 -0.04 9.20 6.51
C MET A 147 -1.16 8.46 5.77
N ALA A 148 -1.43 7.20 6.08
CA ALA A 148 -2.56 6.47 5.52
C ALA A 148 -3.91 7.09 5.91
N LEU A 149 -4.06 7.48 7.18
CA LEU A 149 -5.26 8.16 7.66
C LEU A 149 -5.41 9.56 7.05
N LEU A 150 -4.31 10.30 6.92
CA LEU A 150 -4.29 11.59 6.22
C LEU A 150 -4.65 11.44 4.74
N SER A 151 -4.29 10.33 4.10
CA SER A 151 -4.66 10.09 2.69
C SER A 151 -6.17 9.95 2.50
N MET A 152 -6.89 9.46 3.51
CA MET A 152 -8.34 9.31 3.46
C MET A 152 -9.06 10.62 3.81
N GLY A 153 -8.55 11.36 4.80
CA GLY A 153 -9.15 12.62 5.25
C GLY A 153 -8.77 13.86 4.43
N ALA A 154 -7.55 13.90 3.88
CA ALA A 154 -7.00 15.05 3.18
C ALA A 154 -6.00 14.63 2.07
N PRO A 155 -6.48 13.98 0.99
CA PRO A 155 -5.63 13.39 -0.06
C PRO A 155 -4.78 14.38 -0.86
N GLU A 156 -5.13 15.66 -0.86
CA GLU A 156 -4.40 16.73 -1.56
C GLU A 156 -3.16 17.22 -0.79
N THR A 157 -2.97 16.75 0.45
CA THR A 157 -1.88 17.22 1.30
C THR A 157 -0.53 16.82 0.72
N THR A 158 0.34 17.80 0.46
CA THR A 158 1.69 17.57 -0.07
C THR A 158 2.55 16.68 0.84
N LEU A 159 2.20 16.59 2.13
CA LEU A 159 2.84 15.72 3.11
C LEU A 159 2.77 14.24 2.71
N LEU A 160 1.72 13.81 2.00
CA LEU A 160 1.55 12.42 1.53
C LEU A 160 2.67 11.97 0.59
N ARG A 161 3.35 12.92 -0.06
CA ARG A 161 4.46 12.65 -0.99
C ARG A 161 5.74 12.21 -0.28
N PHE A 162 5.85 12.42 1.03
CA PHE A 162 6.98 11.96 1.83
C PHE A 162 6.84 10.52 2.35
N SER A 163 5.68 9.90 2.15
CA SER A 163 5.38 8.57 2.68
C SER A 163 5.21 7.55 1.56
N VAL A 164 5.69 6.33 1.82
CA VAL A 164 5.58 5.21 0.88
C VAL A 164 4.11 4.82 0.68
N ILE A 165 3.32 4.85 1.76
CA ILE A 165 1.89 4.54 1.70
C ILE A 165 1.14 5.57 0.85
N GLY A 166 1.51 6.85 0.93
CA GLY A 166 0.86 7.90 0.14
C GLY A 166 0.95 7.63 -1.36
N TRP A 167 2.14 7.22 -1.84
CA TRP A 167 2.32 6.84 -3.24
C TRP A 167 1.57 5.56 -3.62
N ALA A 168 1.52 4.56 -2.72
CA ALA A 168 0.78 3.32 -2.97
C ALA A 168 -0.74 3.54 -3.02
N LEU A 169 -1.28 4.39 -2.13
CA LEU A 169 -2.70 4.75 -2.13
C LEU A 169 -3.08 5.56 -3.37
N MET A 170 -2.20 6.46 -3.85
CA MET A 170 -2.42 7.18 -5.11
C MET A 170 -2.57 6.24 -6.32
N ILE A 171 -1.93 5.06 -6.33
CA ILE A 171 -2.12 4.05 -7.39
C ILE A 171 -3.56 3.51 -7.36
N ILE A 172 -4.08 3.19 -6.17
CA ILE A 172 -5.44 2.69 -5.99
C ILE A 172 -6.47 3.76 -6.37
N ASP A 173 -6.27 4.99 -5.91
CA ASP A 173 -7.17 6.11 -6.24
C ASP A 173 -7.22 6.39 -7.74
N SER A 174 -6.06 6.35 -8.40
CA SER A 174 -5.98 6.51 -9.84
C SER A 174 -6.68 5.37 -10.59
N ALA A 175 -6.54 4.14 -10.12
CA ALA A 175 -7.21 2.99 -10.73
C ALA A 175 -8.72 2.99 -10.47
N ALA A 176 -9.16 3.40 -9.29
CA ALA A 176 -10.58 3.53 -8.94
C ALA A 176 -11.28 4.53 -9.87
N MET A 177 -10.65 5.67 -10.17
CA MET A 177 -11.19 6.64 -11.15
C MET A 177 -11.23 6.10 -12.57
N PHE A 178 -10.31 5.19 -12.93
CA PHE A 178 -10.30 4.59 -14.26
C PHE A 178 -11.39 3.53 -14.43
N VAL A 179 -11.62 2.72 -13.40
CA VAL A 179 -12.62 1.64 -13.41
C VAL A 179 -14.04 2.17 -13.17
N TRP A 180 -14.17 3.13 -12.25
CA TRP A 180 -15.43 3.78 -11.88
C TRP A 180 -15.36 5.27 -12.24
N PRO A 181 -15.53 5.64 -13.53
CA PRO A 181 -15.41 7.04 -13.96
C PRO A 181 -16.47 7.95 -13.34
N ASN A 182 -17.60 7.38 -12.91
CA ASN A 182 -18.71 8.11 -12.29
C ASN A 182 -18.56 8.26 -10.77
N LEU A 183 -17.44 7.84 -10.17
CA LEU A 183 -17.25 7.82 -8.71
C LEU A 183 -17.46 9.22 -8.08
N ASP A 184 -16.91 10.26 -8.70
CA ASP A 184 -17.08 11.65 -8.25
C ASP A 184 -18.55 12.09 -8.26
N LEU A 185 -19.27 11.75 -9.33
CA LEU A 185 -20.69 12.05 -9.47
C LEU A 185 -21.52 11.25 -8.46
N PHE A 186 -21.14 10.01 -8.21
CA PHE A 186 -21.81 9.12 -7.27
C PHE A 186 -21.71 9.63 -5.84
N ILE A 187 -20.52 10.10 -5.42
CA ILE A 187 -20.32 10.76 -4.13
C ILE A 187 -21.17 12.04 -4.02
N ALA A 188 -21.16 12.88 -5.06
CA ALA A 188 -21.96 14.11 -5.07
C ALA A 188 -23.47 13.84 -4.98
N MET A 189 -23.95 12.79 -5.66
CA MET A 189 -25.35 12.34 -5.57
C MET A 189 -25.70 11.83 -4.17
N GLY A 190 -24.79 11.13 -3.48
CA GLY A 190 -25.00 10.68 -2.10
C GLY A 190 -25.11 11.81 -1.10
N ASN A 191 -24.22 12.79 -1.21
CA ASN A 191 -24.17 13.95 -0.31
C ASN A 191 -25.35 14.91 -0.55
N TRP A 192 -25.83 15.01 -1.80
CA TRP A 192 -26.91 15.94 -2.14
C TRP A 192 -28.31 15.30 -2.12
N GLY A 193 -28.43 14.02 -2.47
CA GLY A 193 -29.71 13.30 -2.55
C GLY A 193 -30.40 13.12 -1.20
N GLY A 194 -29.69 13.40 -0.11
CA GLY A 194 -30.19 13.37 1.26
C GLY A 194 -30.70 14.73 1.75
N ASN A 195 -31.11 15.66 0.89
CA ASN A 195 -31.33 17.08 1.24
C ASN A 195 -30.06 17.86 1.64
N GLY A 196 -28.87 17.35 1.29
CA GLY A 196 -27.59 18.03 1.47
C GLY A 196 -26.79 17.60 2.69
N ASP A 197 -25.55 18.07 2.74
CA ASP A 197 -24.60 17.89 3.84
C ASP A 197 -25.10 18.72 5.03
N GLY A 198 -25.89 18.09 5.88
CA GLY A 198 -26.43 18.73 7.06
C GLY A 198 -25.27 19.15 7.96
N GLY A 199 -25.21 20.43 8.31
CA GLY A 199 -24.23 20.93 9.27
C GLY A 199 -24.29 20.16 10.61
N TRP A 200 -23.38 20.49 11.52
CA TRP A 200 -23.08 19.89 12.84
C TRP A 200 -24.22 19.23 13.69
N LEU A 201 -25.51 19.44 13.36
CA LEU A 201 -26.70 18.93 14.05
C LEU A 201 -27.51 17.85 13.31
N GLY A 202 -27.03 17.28 12.20
CA GLY A 202 -27.65 16.08 11.63
C GLY A 202 -27.31 15.90 10.17
N ASP A 203 -26.56 14.85 9.87
CA ASP A 203 -26.29 14.44 8.50
C ASP A 203 -27.56 13.86 7.88
N SER A 204 -27.99 14.46 6.78
CA SER A 204 -29.16 14.03 6.02
C SER A 204 -28.78 13.24 4.76
N SER A 205 -27.48 13.06 4.49
CA SER A 205 -26.94 12.33 3.34
C SER A 205 -27.46 10.89 3.23
N LEU A 206 -27.46 10.34 2.00
CA LEU A 206 -27.89 8.95 1.79
C LEU A 206 -26.98 7.97 2.54
N GLU A 207 -27.59 6.93 3.10
CA GLU A 207 -26.87 5.84 3.77
C GLU A 207 -25.73 5.28 2.88
N GLY A 208 -24.52 5.25 3.44
CA GLY A 208 -23.30 4.80 2.73
C GLY A 208 -22.50 5.91 2.03
N SER A 209 -23.03 7.13 1.86
CA SER A 209 -22.31 8.24 1.21
C SER A 209 -21.05 8.66 1.98
N ASN A 210 -21.12 8.76 3.30
CA ASN A 210 -19.97 9.16 4.13
C ASN A 210 -18.84 8.15 4.11
N ALA A 211 -19.17 6.86 4.16
CA ALA A 211 -18.18 5.80 4.07
C ALA A 211 -17.48 5.82 2.70
N LEU A 212 -18.24 6.06 1.63
CA LEU A 212 -17.70 6.21 0.29
C LEU A 212 -16.85 7.48 0.15
N ALA A 213 -17.30 8.62 0.66
CA ALA A 213 -16.57 9.88 0.61
C ALA A 213 -15.25 9.84 1.42
N PHE A 214 -15.22 9.06 2.50
CA PHE A 214 -14.01 8.82 3.28
C PHE A 214 -13.05 7.84 2.58
N ALA A 215 -13.59 6.81 1.91
CA ALA A 215 -12.77 5.78 1.26
C ALA A 215 -12.28 6.18 -0.14
N ALA A 216 -13.04 6.97 -0.88
CA ALA A 216 -12.69 7.49 -2.19
C ALA A 216 -11.87 8.76 -2.06
N SER A 217 -10.77 8.85 -2.81
CA SER A 217 -9.88 10.00 -2.74
C SER A 217 -9.41 10.37 -4.14
N LYS A 218 -9.16 11.68 -4.35
CA LYS A 218 -8.63 12.16 -5.63
C LYS A 218 -7.10 12.05 -5.65
N PRO A 219 -6.49 11.69 -6.79
CA PRO A 219 -5.03 11.68 -6.91
C PRO A 219 -4.45 13.09 -6.70
N GLY A 220 -3.70 13.29 -5.61
CA GLY A 220 -3.18 14.59 -5.17
C GLY A 220 -2.05 15.22 -6.02
N LEU A 221 -1.92 14.79 -7.28
CA LEU A 221 -0.96 15.33 -8.26
C LEU A 221 -1.59 16.34 -9.23
N GLY A 222 -2.92 16.45 -9.28
CA GLY A 222 -3.61 17.30 -10.26
C GLY A 222 -3.41 16.85 -11.72
N LEU A 223 -2.88 15.65 -11.92
CA LEU A 223 -2.69 15.01 -13.23
C LEU A 223 -3.86 14.06 -13.52
N SER A 224 -4.05 13.70 -14.79
CA SER A 224 -5.00 12.65 -15.15
C SER A 224 -4.66 11.34 -14.43
N ALA A 225 -5.66 10.52 -14.10
CA ALA A 225 -5.50 9.24 -13.40
C ALA A 225 -4.36 8.36 -13.97
N PHE A 226 -4.23 8.27 -15.29
CA PHE A 226 -3.15 7.49 -15.93
C PHE A 226 -1.74 7.98 -15.57
N TRP A 227 -1.52 9.29 -15.65
CA TRP A 227 -0.22 9.90 -15.31
C TRP A 227 0.08 9.77 -13.82
N SER A 228 -0.92 9.96 -12.96
CA SER A 228 -0.77 9.77 -11.51
C SER A 228 -0.36 8.33 -11.17
N LEU A 229 -1.01 7.32 -11.77
CA LEU A 229 -0.65 5.91 -11.60
C LEU A 229 0.80 5.63 -12.04
N THR A 230 1.19 6.15 -13.20
CA THR A 230 2.52 5.93 -13.76
C THR A 230 3.60 6.58 -12.90
N VAL A 231 3.40 7.84 -12.51
CA VAL A 231 4.36 8.59 -11.67
C VAL A 231 4.51 7.91 -10.31
N SER A 232 3.42 7.56 -9.64
CA SER A 232 3.48 6.89 -8.34
C SER A 232 4.21 5.55 -8.41
N SER A 233 4.00 4.78 -9.47
CA SER A 233 4.72 3.51 -9.70
C SER A 233 6.22 3.74 -9.90
N LEU A 234 6.60 4.74 -10.69
CA LEU A 234 8.00 5.10 -10.92
C LEU A 234 8.68 5.60 -9.64
N VAL A 235 7.99 6.39 -8.81
CA VAL A 235 8.52 6.88 -7.54
C VAL A 235 8.79 5.72 -6.58
N LEU A 236 7.86 4.77 -6.45
CA LEU A 236 8.08 3.59 -5.60
C LEU A 236 9.24 2.72 -6.09
N LEU A 237 9.35 2.50 -7.40
CA LEU A 237 10.50 1.78 -7.98
C LEU A 237 11.81 2.53 -7.76
N PHE A 238 11.82 3.86 -7.92
CA PHE A 238 12.99 4.69 -7.65
C PHE A 238 13.40 4.62 -6.18
N GLN A 239 12.45 4.67 -5.24
CA GLN A 239 12.70 4.50 -3.81
C GLN A 239 13.30 3.12 -3.51
N ALA A 240 12.77 2.05 -4.11
CA ALA A 240 13.31 0.71 -3.94
C ALA A 240 14.78 0.61 -4.44
N VAL A 241 15.08 1.20 -5.61
CA VAL A 241 16.45 1.24 -6.15
C VAL A 241 17.38 2.08 -5.26
N MET A 242 16.92 3.22 -4.75
CA MET A 242 17.71 4.04 -3.82
C MET A 242 18.03 3.27 -2.53
N LEU A 243 17.02 2.62 -1.94
CA LEU A 243 17.20 1.78 -0.75
C LEU A 243 18.13 0.60 -1.00
N TRP A 244 18.15 0.06 -2.22
CA TRP A 244 19.11 -0.96 -2.61
C TRP A 244 20.56 -0.47 -2.50
N PHE A 245 20.84 0.70 -3.09
CA PHE A 245 22.17 1.30 -3.04
C PHE A 245 22.58 1.69 -1.62
N ILE A 246 21.65 2.27 -0.85
CA ILE A 246 21.91 2.64 0.56
C ILE A 246 22.17 1.40 1.41
N GLY A 247 21.35 0.36 1.29
CA GLY A 247 21.56 -0.92 1.98
C GLY A 247 22.92 -1.52 1.65
N GLY A 248 23.29 -1.57 0.37
CA GLY A 248 24.60 -2.05 -0.07
C GLY A 248 25.78 -1.22 0.46
N ALA A 249 25.62 0.10 0.59
CA ALA A 249 26.64 0.99 1.16
C ALA A 249 26.81 0.79 2.68
N LEU A 250 25.70 0.64 3.42
CA LEU A 250 25.72 0.39 4.86
C LEU A 250 26.44 -0.92 5.22
N PHE A 251 26.26 -1.97 4.41
CA PHE A 251 26.99 -3.24 4.57
C PHE A 251 28.51 -3.10 4.40
N LYS A 252 29.00 -2.13 3.62
CA LYS A 252 30.44 -1.89 3.47
C LYS A 252 31.04 -1.21 4.70
N GLY A 253 30.27 -0.38 5.40
CA GLY A 253 30.77 0.43 6.53
C GLY A 253 31.01 -0.33 7.83
N LYS A 254 30.39 -1.50 8.03
CA LYS A 254 30.44 -2.24 9.31
C LYS A 254 31.64 -3.17 9.50
N GLU A 255 32.51 -3.33 8.52
CA GLU A 255 33.71 -4.19 8.62
C GLU A 255 35.01 -3.43 8.89
N ILE A 256 34.97 -2.10 9.11
CA ILE A 256 36.17 -1.32 9.50
C ILE A 256 36.36 -1.30 11.03
N GLN A 257 35.73 -2.23 11.77
CA GLN A 257 35.89 -2.38 13.22
C GLN A 257 36.01 -3.85 13.62
#